data_AF-A0A920UYI9-F1
#
_entry.id   AF-A0A920UYI9-F1
#
_cell.length_a   1.000
_cell.length_b   1.000
_cell.length_c   1.000
_cell.angle_alpha   90.00
_cell.angle_beta   90.00
_cell.angle_gamma   90.00
#
_symmetry.space_group_name_H-M   'P 1'
#
loop_
_entity.id
_entity.type
_entity.pdbx_description
1 polymer ?
#
loop_
_entity_poly.entity_id
_entity_poly.type
_entity_poly.pdbx_seq_one_letter_code
_entity_poly.pdbx_strand_id
1 'polypeptide(L)' 'MTRQVYDLCGANDVRFSPYCWRTRMALAHKQLDAEFLAWHFTEQEKLKFSGSRTVPVLVDGDKGDQ' A
#
# COMPACT_ATOMS: atom_id res chain seq x y z
N MET A 1 -14.65 -4.70 5.91
CA MET A 1 -13.29 -5.24 5.74
C MET A 1 -12.40 -4.09 5.28
N THR A 2 -11.21 -3.97 5.85
CA THR A 2 -10.36 -2.77 5.68
C THR A 2 -9.38 -2.99 4.53
N ARG A 3 -9.38 -2.08 3.56
CA ARG A 3 -8.34 -2.03 2.51
C ARG A 3 -6.99 -1.71 3.14
N GLN A 4 -5.93 -2.39 2.73
CA GLN A 4 -4.58 -2.08 3.19
C GLN A 4 -3.72 -1.63 2.01
N VAL A 5 -2.94 -0.58 2.20
CA VAL A 5 -2.00 -0.07 1.19
C VAL A 5 -0.61 -0.08 1.79
N TYR A 6 0.29 -0.86 1.21
CA TYR A 6 1.72 -0.76 1.51
C TYR A 6 2.26 0.52 0.86
N ASP A 7 2.77 1.42 1.70
CA ASP A 7 3.12 2.80 1.37
C ASP A 7 4.61 3.05 1.67
N LEU A 8 5.34 3.65 0.72
CA LEU A 8 6.78 3.85 0.84
C LEU A 8 7.10 4.80 2.00
N CYS A 9 7.87 4.29 2.95
CA CYS A 9 8.34 4.98 4.13
C CYS A 9 9.85 5.16 4.09
N GLY A 10 10.30 6.40 4.31
CA GLY A 10 11.69 6.72 4.62
C GLY A 10 11.95 6.75 6.13
N ALA A 11 13.10 7.28 6.54
CA ALA A 11 13.36 7.54 7.95
C ALA A 11 12.31 8.49 8.54
N ASN A 12 12.03 8.35 9.84
CA ASN A 12 11.09 9.22 10.58
C ASN A 12 9.68 9.27 9.97
N ASP A 13 9.20 8.15 9.43
CA ASP A 13 7.85 8.00 8.86
C ASP A 13 7.55 8.88 7.63
N VAL A 14 8.57 9.43 6.96
CA VAL A 14 8.38 10.29 5.79
C VAL A 14 7.81 9.51 4.60
N ARG A 15 6.67 9.98 4.05
CA ARG A 15 6.02 9.43 2.85
C ARG A 15 6.34 10.27 1.62
N PHE A 16 7.32 9.82 0.83
CA PHE A 16 7.86 10.60 -0.29
C PHE A 16 7.60 10.01 -1.68
N SER A 17 7.01 8.82 -1.79
CA SER A 17 6.72 8.22 -3.10
C SER A 17 5.58 8.95 -3.81
N PRO A 18 5.81 9.53 -5.01
CA PRO A 18 4.73 10.15 -5.78
C PRO A 18 3.64 9.13 -6.18
N TYR A 19 4.03 7.87 -6.41
CA TYR A 19 3.08 6.81 -6.75
C TYR A 19 2.16 6.46 -5.58
N CYS A 20 2.69 6.43 -4.36
CA CYS A 20 1.86 6.17 -3.18
C CYS A 20 0.92 7.34 -2.89
N TRP A 21 1.38 8.58 -3.06
CA TRP A 21 0.52 9.77 -2.98
C TRP A 21 -0.62 9.73 -3.99
N ARG A 22 -0.37 9.31 -5.24
CA ARG A 22 -1.43 9.15 -6.25
C ARG A 22 -2.49 8.14 -5.80
N THR A 23 -2.09 7.00 -5.22
CA THR A 23 -3.04 6.01 -4.69
C THR A 23 -3.85 6.56 -3.52
N ARG A 24 -3.20 7.27 -2.58
CA ARG A 24 -3.88 7.94 -1.45
C ARG A 24 -4.97 8.91 -1.93
N MET A 25 -4.61 9.77 -2.89
CA MET A 25 -5.57 10.74 -3.45
C MET A 25 -6.69 10.05 -4.22
N ALA A 26 -6.41 8.96 -4.96
CA ALA A 26 -7.43 8.20 -5.67
C ALA A 26 -8.44 7.54 -4.72
N LEU A 27 -7.98 6.94 -3.62
CA LEU A 27 -8.84 6.35 -2.60
C LEU A 27 -9.70 7.42 -1.92
N ALA A 28 -9.11 8.56 -1.54
CA ALA A 28 -9.83 9.69 -0.97
C ALA A 28 -10.90 10.25 -1.93
N HIS A 29 -10.56 10.40 -3.21
CA HIS A 29 -11.49 10.86 -4.25
C HIS A 29 -12.67 9.90 -4.44
N LYS A 30 -12.46 8.60 -4.21
CA LYS A 30 -13.50 7.56 -4.26
C LYS A 30 -14.20 7.33 -2.92
N GLN A 31 -13.85 8.07 -1.87
CA GLN A 31 -14.37 7.88 -0.51
C GLN A 31 -14.18 6.43 -0.01
N LEU A 32 -13.04 5.82 -0.35
CA LEU A 32 -12.68 4.48 0.07
C LEU A 32 -11.68 4.56 1.22
N ASP A 33 -12.11 4.13 2.40
CA ASP A 33 -11.23 4.02 3.56
C ASP A 33 -10.19 2.91 3.35
N ALA A 34 -8.95 3.21 3.75
CA ALA A 34 -7.82 2.29 3.70
C ALA A 34 -6.83 2.58 4.83
N GLU A 35 -6.20 1.52 5.33
CA GLU A 35 -5.06 1.57 6.23
C GLU A 35 -3.76 1.66 5.41
N PHE A 36 -2.88 2.60 5.75
CA PHE A 36 -1.59 2.79 5.05
C PHE A 36 -0.46 2.21 5.90
N LEU A 37 0.06 1.06 5.45
CA LEU A 37 1.12 0.32 6.13
C LEU A 37 2.49 0.82 5.65
N ALA A 38 3.34 1.24 6.58
CA ALA A 38 4.71 1.63 6.26
C ALA A 38 5.50 0.46 5.64
N TRP A 39 6.14 0.71 4.51
CA TRP A 39 7.04 -0.22 3.85
C TRP A 39 8.36 0.48 3.49
N HIS A 40 9.48 -0.09 3.93
CA HIS A 40 10.84 0.40 3.63
C HIS A 40 11.49 -0.46 2.53
N PHE A 41 12.47 0.10 1.81
CA PHE A 41 13.16 -0.59 0.71
C PHE A 41 13.75 -1.97 1.07
N THR A 42 14.09 -2.19 2.34
CA THR A 42 14.65 -3.45 2.85
C THR A 42 13.59 -4.52 3.14
N GLU A 43 12.30 -4.18 3.09
CA GLU A 43 11.21 -5.04 3.55
C GLU A 43 10.52 -5.81 2.40
N GLN A 44 11.27 -6.17 1.36
CA GLN A 44 10.76 -6.87 0.16
C GLN A 44 9.93 -8.13 0.51
N GLU A 45 10.29 -8.82 1.59
CA GLU A 45 9.58 -9.98 2.14
C GLU A 45 8.10 -9.70 2.42
N LYS A 46 7.76 -8.49 2.89
CA LYS A 46 6.38 -8.09 3.19
C LYS A 46 5.49 -8.08 1.95
N LEU A 47 6.04 -7.98 0.74
CA LEU A 47 5.27 -7.91 -0.51
C LEU A 47 5.24 -9.23 -1.29
N LYS A 48 5.90 -10.29 -0.81
CA LYS A 48 5.97 -11.59 -1.51
C LYS A 48 4.60 -12.14 -1.91
N PHE A 49 3.59 -11.94 -1.06
CA PHE A 49 2.21 -12.38 -1.32
C PHE A 49 1.60 -11.76 -2.58
N SER A 50 2.07 -10.58 -3.01
CA SER A 50 1.58 -9.85 -4.17
C SER A 50 2.37 -10.14 -5.44
N GLY A 51 3.54 -10.79 -5.33
CA GLY A 51 4.52 -10.90 -6.42
C GLY A 51 5.18 -9.56 -6.82
N SER A 52 4.79 -8.44 -6.23
CA SER A 52 5.36 -7.12 -6.51
C SER A 52 6.70 -6.94 -5.81
N ARG A 53 7.59 -6.18 -6.46
CA ARG A 53 8.84 -5.68 -5.89
C ARG A 53 8.80 -4.18 -5.55
N THR A 54 7.67 -3.52 -5.81
CA THR A 54 7.49 -2.08 -5.66
C THR A 54 6.15 -1.76 -4.98
N VAL A 55 6.08 -0.55 -4.44
CA VAL A 55 4.90 0.06 -3.81
C VAL A 55 4.38 1.22 -4.67
N PRO A 56 3.10 1.60 -4.59
CA PRO A 56 2.07 1.11 -3.66
C PRO A 56 1.53 -0.28 -4.02
N VAL A 57 1.21 -1.09 -3.01
CA VAL A 57 0.44 -2.35 -3.16
C VAL A 57 -0.84 -2.22 -2.37
N LEU A 58 -1.99 -2.30 -3.05
CA LEU A 58 -3.32 -2.29 -2.45
C LEU A 58 -3.82 -3.73 -2.27
N VAL A 59 -4.24 -4.06 -1.07
CA VAL A 59 -5.01 -5.25 -0.73
C VAL A 59 -6.42 -4.79 -0.42
N ASP A 60 -7.34 -5.07 -1.34
CA ASP A 60 -8.79 -4.92 -1.12
C ASP A 60 -9.36 -6.31 -0.83
N GLY A 61 -10.31 -6.41 0.09
CA GLY A 61 -10.80 -7.69 0.61
C GLY A 61 -11.25 -8.68 -0.49
N ASP A 62 -11.09 -9.96 -0.15
CA ASP A 62 -11.48 -11.21 -0.84
C ASP A 62 -10.53 -11.79 -1.91
N LYS A 63 -9.72 -12.78 -1.47
CA LYS A 63 -9.52 -14.02 -2.23
C LYS A 63 -10.80 -14.87 -2.05
N GLY A 64 -11.87 -14.44 -2.71
CA GLY A 64 -13.04 -15.26 -2.94
C GLY A 64 -12.88 -15.97 -4.27
N ASP A 65 -12.02 -17.00 -4.31
CA ASP A 65 -12.20 -18.22 -5.08
C ASP A 65 -11.05 -19.20 -4.75
N GLN A 66 -11.43 -20.48 -4.76
CA GLN A 66 -10.72 -21.67 -4.29
C GLN A 66 -9.34 -21.88 -4.93
#